data_AF-A0A5R8PFL1-F1
#
_entry.id   AF-A0A5R8PFL1-F1
#
_cell.length_a   1.000
_cell.length_b   1.000
_cell.length_c   1.000
_cell.angle_alpha   90.00
_cell.angle_beta   90.00
_cell.angle_gamma   90.00
#
_symmetry.space_group_name_H-M   'P 1'
#
loop_
_entity.id
_entity.type
_entity.pdbx_description
1 polymer ?
#
loop_
_entity_poly.entity_id
_entity_poly.type
_entity_poly.pdbx_seq_one_letter_code
_entity_poly.pdbx_strand_id
1 'polypeptide(L)'
;MSTADPAESSQSSDVRELRGITRTRGILIAVCCRTDSTDRGIPTAMRCRTDRQPRGHVMNTEDGTGPSLPLRQLGNYFRRARSDAHLTLDQVAALMEWSPSKLSRLERGQPGKLTTRDITALCELLEFEDDQKAAMLALVQQASGKFWWHSYSEPVPHGFNVFVGLESTARHLEIYRPDIVPGLLQTAEYARTLDRMHFQPGNSDDQDLRISMRMKRKKLFTRKIKPVTVNAVVHESVLRTTVGNRPVMAEQLLFLADVSTRPNVDIRVLPFAAGYPLGYAVGPYIILEFHSGTADPPVVYIENYTGDLYLEGESDLRMYRAATAAIRAAALDAVSSRSLLRQMAKEYRR
;
A
#
# COMPACT_ATOMS: atom_id res chain seq x y z
N MET A 1 21.36 -36.16 65.07
CA MET A 1 22.10 -37.32 64.51
C MET A 1 22.24 -37.02 63.02
N SER A 2 23.42 -36.72 62.43
CA SER A 2 24.80 -37.19 62.73
C SER A 2 24.86 -38.71 62.58
N THR A 3 25.65 -39.34 61.71
CA THR A 3 26.90 -39.00 60.96
C THR A 3 26.88 -39.67 59.56
N ALA A 4 27.79 -39.52 58.59
CA ALA A 4 28.78 -38.50 58.18
C ALA A 4 29.31 -38.89 56.76
N ASP A 5 29.99 -37.96 56.09
CA ASP A 5 30.77 -38.08 54.82
C ASP A 5 32.25 -38.54 55.13
N PRO A 6 33.30 -38.46 54.26
CA PRO A 6 33.42 -38.32 52.78
C PRO A 6 34.53 -39.21 52.12
N ALA A 7 34.73 -39.08 50.79
CA ALA A 7 36.02 -39.04 50.03
C ALA A 7 35.72 -39.11 48.50
N GLU A 8 36.14 -38.20 47.60
CA GLU A 8 37.51 -37.87 47.12
C GLU A 8 38.28 -39.07 46.50
N SER A 9 38.89 -39.01 45.30
CA SER A 9 39.02 -37.99 44.22
C SER A 9 39.49 -38.71 42.91
N SER A 10 39.91 -38.15 41.76
CA SER A 10 40.26 -36.76 41.36
C SER A 10 40.29 -36.54 39.81
N GLN A 11 40.25 -35.27 39.41
CA GLN A 11 40.91 -34.56 38.27
C GLN A 11 41.36 -35.28 36.98
N SER A 12 40.98 -34.71 35.81
CA SER A 12 41.96 -34.16 34.83
C SER A 12 41.32 -33.12 33.88
N SER A 13 42.17 -32.46 33.08
CA SER A 13 41.95 -31.28 32.21
C SER A 13 41.29 -31.63 30.83
N ASP A 14 40.98 -30.73 29.89
CA ASP A 14 41.61 -29.44 29.52
C ASP A 14 40.69 -28.42 28.80
N VAL A 15 41.19 -27.18 28.63
CA VAL A 15 40.47 -26.07 27.97
C VAL A 15 41.33 -25.39 26.88
N ARG A 16 40.79 -25.30 25.66
CA ARG A 16 41.15 -24.35 24.56
C ARG A 16 40.13 -24.51 23.43
N GLU A 17 39.35 -23.51 23.01
CA GLU A 17 39.65 -22.18 22.40
C GLU A 17 39.63 -22.16 20.85
N LEU A 18 38.72 -21.32 20.34
CA LEU A 18 38.84 -20.40 19.20
C LEU A 18 38.80 -20.86 17.71
N ARG A 19 37.77 -20.31 17.03
CA ARG A 19 37.73 -19.72 15.67
C ARG A 19 37.69 -20.66 14.44
N GLY A 20 36.94 -20.24 13.41
CA GLY A 20 37.26 -20.60 12.02
C GLY A 20 36.16 -21.08 11.06
N ILE A 21 34.89 -20.62 11.14
CA ILE A 21 33.89 -21.00 10.12
C ILE A 21 34.13 -20.20 8.82
N THR A 22 34.82 -20.81 7.84
CA THR A 22 34.99 -20.30 6.48
C THR A 22 33.96 -20.89 5.50
N ARG A 23 33.47 -20.06 4.58
CA ARG A 23 32.49 -20.43 3.54
C ARG A 23 33.11 -21.23 2.39
N THR A 24 32.45 -22.30 1.93
CA THR A 24 32.44 -22.63 0.49
C THR A 24 31.23 -23.49 0.06
N ARG A 25 30.86 -23.36 -1.23
CA ARG A 25 30.05 -24.30 -2.04
C ARG A 25 28.58 -24.53 -1.64
N GLY A 26 27.73 -23.55 -1.97
CA GLY A 26 26.38 -23.85 -2.47
C GLY A 26 26.44 -24.29 -3.94
N ILE A 27 25.50 -25.14 -4.37
CA ILE A 27 25.49 -25.77 -5.71
C ILE A 27 24.67 -24.94 -6.70
N LEU A 28 25.17 -24.77 -7.92
CA LEU A 28 24.43 -24.20 -9.05
C LEU A 28 24.18 -25.30 -10.10
N ILE A 29 22.92 -25.71 -10.28
CA ILE A 29 22.54 -26.68 -11.31
C ILE A 29 22.27 -25.93 -12.61
N ALA A 30 23.25 -25.94 -13.52
CA ALA A 30 23.10 -25.43 -14.87
C ALA A 30 22.52 -26.52 -15.79
N VAL A 31 21.27 -26.36 -16.24
CA VAL A 31 20.67 -27.26 -17.24
C VAL A 31 21.31 -26.98 -18.60
N CYS A 32 22.07 -27.95 -19.11
CA CYS A 32 22.83 -27.79 -20.35
C CYS A 32 22.00 -28.25 -21.56
N CYS A 33 21.44 -27.31 -22.32
CA CYS A 33 20.84 -27.57 -23.63
C CYS A 33 21.93 -27.54 -24.72
N ARG A 34 22.10 -28.64 -25.45
CA ARG A 34 22.98 -28.70 -26.63
C ARG A 34 22.20 -28.44 -27.91
N THR A 35 22.75 -27.60 -28.77
CA THR A 35 22.50 -27.60 -30.22
C THR A 35 23.78 -27.17 -30.93
N ASP A 36 24.31 -28.02 -31.80
CA ASP A 36 25.43 -27.66 -32.68
C ASP A 36 24.95 -26.76 -33.83
N SER A 37 25.72 -25.71 -34.14
CA SER A 37 25.89 -25.21 -35.51
C SER A 37 27.15 -24.35 -35.62
N THR A 38 27.79 -24.35 -36.78
CA THR A 38 29.15 -23.83 -36.98
C THR A 38 29.20 -22.40 -37.53
N ASP A 39 30.02 -21.57 -36.87
CA ASP A 39 30.86 -20.51 -37.43
C ASP A 39 30.40 -19.73 -38.69
N ARG A 40 30.02 -18.44 -38.49
CA ARG A 40 30.78 -17.31 -39.07
C ARG A 40 30.36 -15.91 -38.59
N GLY A 41 31.36 -15.11 -38.18
CA GLY A 41 31.41 -13.65 -38.35
C GLY A 41 30.54 -12.75 -37.45
N ILE A 42 31.17 -12.02 -36.52
CA ILE A 42 30.56 -10.92 -35.77
C ILE A 42 31.31 -9.60 -36.04
N PRO A 43 30.68 -8.57 -36.65
CA PRO A 43 31.23 -7.22 -36.71
C PRO A 43 30.76 -6.33 -35.55
N THR A 44 31.74 -5.81 -34.81
CA THR A 44 31.76 -4.62 -33.93
C THR A 44 30.43 -3.93 -33.56
N ALA A 45 29.98 -4.19 -32.32
CA ALA A 45 29.14 -3.39 -31.44
C ALA A 45 28.62 -2.01 -31.93
N MET A 46 27.41 -1.97 -32.46
CA MET A 46 26.61 -0.74 -32.55
C MET A 46 26.07 -0.38 -31.15
N ARG A 47 26.57 0.69 -30.53
CA ARG A 47 26.12 1.13 -29.20
C ARG A 47 24.71 1.72 -29.26
N CYS A 48 23.69 0.93 -28.91
CA CYS A 48 22.39 1.47 -28.54
C CYS A 48 22.56 2.46 -27.39
N ARG A 49 22.12 3.71 -27.59
CA ARG A 49 21.96 4.67 -26.49
C ARG A 49 20.83 4.15 -25.60
N THR A 50 21.15 3.75 -24.36
CA THR A 50 20.15 3.48 -23.35
C THR A 50 19.43 4.79 -23.02
N ASP A 51 18.20 4.93 -23.48
CA ASP A 51 17.39 6.10 -23.15
C ASP A 51 17.17 6.17 -21.63
N ARG A 52 17.21 7.37 -21.07
CA ARG A 52 17.15 7.58 -19.62
C ARG A 52 15.69 7.63 -19.18
N GLN A 53 15.08 6.45 -19.12
CA GLN A 53 13.72 6.26 -18.61
C GLN A 53 13.55 7.01 -17.26
N PRO A 54 12.60 7.95 -17.16
CA PRO A 54 12.48 8.80 -15.98
C PRO A 54 12.11 7.93 -14.78
N ARG A 55 12.90 8.01 -13.70
CA ARG A 55 12.64 7.26 -12.47
C ARG A 55 11.39 7.85 -11.80
N GLY A 56 10.27 7.13 -11.88
CA GLY A 56 9.12 7.36 -11.01
C GLY A 56 9.56 7.34 -9.53
N HIS A 57 8.93 8.17 -8.70
CA HIS A 57 9.20 8.15 -7.26
C HIS A 57 8.51 6.95 -6.64
N VAL A 58 9.27 5.87 -6.46
CA VAL A 58 8.83 4.68 -5.70
C VAL A 58 9.12 4.93 -4.23
N MET A 59 8.09 4.90 -3.39
CA MET A 59 8.25 4.85 -1.94
C MET A 59 8.03 3.42 -1.43
N ASN A 60 9.07 2.86 -0.82
CA ASN A 60 8.98 1.67 0.04
C ASN A 60 8.85 2.16 1.49
N THR A 61 7.89 1.64 2.26
CA THR A 61 7.73 1.97 3.69
C THR A 61 8.15 0.81 4.57
N GLU A 62 9.47 0.57 4.67
CA GLU A 62 10.04 -0.44 5.57
C GLU A 62 9.87 -0.03 7.05
N ASP A 63 10.00 1.26 7.35
CA ASP A 63 9.54 1.85 8.61
C ASP A 63 8.02 2.09 8.56
N GLY A 64 7.27 1.54 9.52
CA GLY A 64 5.80 1.63 9.60
C GLY A 64 5.21 3.04 9.81
N THR A 65 6.03 4.07 9.85
CA THR A 65 5.68 5.48 10.09
C THR A 65 5.79 6.32 8.81
N GLY A 66 5.24 5.81 7.70
CA GLY A 66 5.26 6.48 6.41
C GLY A 66 4.46 7.80 6.36
N PRO A 67 4.65 8.62 5.31
CA PRO A 67 4.16 10.00 5.26
C PRO A 67 2.65 10.08 4.98
N SER A 68 1.87 10.71 5.87
CA SER A 68 0.43 10.93 5.66
C SER A 68 0.18 12.00 4.59
N LEU A 69 -0.95 11.96 3.87
CA LEU A 69 -1.17 12.87 2.74
C LEU A 69 -1.08 14.37 3.11
N PRO A 70 -1.62 14.86 4.24
CA PRO A 70 -1.43 16.27 4.62
C PRO A 70 0.05 16.64 4.88
N LEU A 71 0.87 15.71 5.40
CA LEU A 71 2.31 15.93 5.53
C LEU A 71 3.03 15.89 4.17
N ARG A 72 2.61 15.01 3.24
CA ARG A 72 3.12 14.99 1.85
C ARG A 72 2.79 16.28 1.12
N GLN A 73 1.55 16.77 1.22
CA GLN A 73 1.10 18.04 0.67
C GLN A 73 1.96 19.18 1.19
N LEU A 74 2.06 19.31 2.52
CA LEU A 74 2.89 20.30 3.22
C LEU A 74 4.36 20.26 2.75
N GLY A 75 4.95 19.06 2.67
CA GLY A 75 6.31 18.86 2.19
C GLY A 75 6.49 19.25 0.71
N ASN A 76 5.50 18.96 -0.13
CA ASN A 76 5.48 19.36 -1.55
C ASN A 76 5.36 20.88 -1.72
N TYR A 77 4.51 21.56 -0.93
CA TYR A 77 4.40 23.02 -0.95
C TYR A 77 5.72 23.69 -0.55
N PHE A 78 6.33 23.29 0.58
CA PHE A 78 7.62 23.85 1.00
C PHE A 78 8.76 23.52 0.03
N ARG A 79 8.78 22.32 -0.56
CA ARG A 79 9.76 21.96 -1.60
C ARG A 79 9.62 22.84 -2.85
N ARG A 80 8.39 23.12 -3.31
CA ARG A 80 8.13 23.99 -4.46
C ARG A 80 8.60 25.41 -4.14
N ALA A 81 8.02 26.05 -3.12
CA ALA A 81 8.39 27.40 -2.72
C ALA A 81 9.91 27.59 -2.50
N ARG A 82 10.61 26.64 -1.86
CA ARG A 82 12.07 26.69 -1.74
C ARG A 82 12.78 26.66 -3.11
N SER A 83 12.32 25.81 -4.04
CA SER A 83 12.91 25.66 -5.38
C SER A 83 12.60 26.87 -6.27
N ASP A 84 11.42 27.45 -6.12
CA ASP A 84 10.94 28.64 -6.81
C ASP A 84 11.71 29.89 -6.32
N ALA A 85 11.99 29.98 -5.01
CA ALA A 85 12.93 30.93 -4.40
C ALA A 85 14.43 30.60 -4.65
N HIS A 86 14.72 29.54 -5.40
CA HIS A 86 16.07 29.07 -5.78
C HIS A 86 17.02 28.74 -4.61
N LEU A 87 16.50 28.50 -3.40
CA LEU A 87 17.29 28.19 -2.22
C LEU A 87 17.66 26.70 -2.14
N THR A 88 18.87 26.41 -1.67
CA THR A 88 19.29 25.03 -1.38
C THR A 88 18.68 24.53 -0.07
N LEU A 89 18.63 23.20 0.09
CA LEU A 89 18.12 22.57 1.30
C LEU A 89 18.98 22.95 2.53
N ASP A 90 20.30 23.06 2.36
CA ASP A 90 21.21 23.46 3.44
C ASP A 90 21.06 24.95 3.81
N GLN A 91 20.77 25.83 2.85
CA GLN A 91 20.50 27.26 3.11
C GLN A 91 19.25 27.43 3.97
N VAL A 92 18.12 26.82 3.59
CA VAL A 92 16.87 26.91 4.38
C VAL A 92 17.02 26.18 5.72
N ALA A 93 17.75 25.06 5.78
CA ALA A 93 18.03 24.39 7.05
C ALA A 93 18.83 25.29 8.00
N ALA A 94 19.87 25.99 7.51
CA ALA A 94 20.64 26.93 8.31
C ALA A 94 19.81 28.13 8.80
N LEU A 95 19.00 28.74 7.91
CA LEU A 95 18.13 29.88 8.24
C LEU A 95 17.01 29.53 9.23
N MET A 96 16.61 28.26 9.30
CA MET A 96 15.65 27.74 10.28
C MET A 96 16.28 27.19 11.57
N GLU A 97 17.61 27.24 11.71
CA GLU A 97 18.38 26.57 12.79
C GLU A 97 18.14 25.05 12.86
N TRP A 98 17.90 24.40 11.72
CA TRP A 98 17.59 22.97 11.61
C TRP A 98 18.76 22.19 11.00
N SER A 99 18.82 20.89 11.31
CA SER A 99 19.63 19.97 10.50
C SER A 99 19.02 19.82 9.10
N PRO A 100 19.83 19.71 8.02
CA PRO A 100 19.33 19.36 6.69
C PRO A 100 18.47 18.09 6.70
N SER A 101 18.81 17.12 7.56
CA SER A 101 18.02 15.91 7.80
C SER A 101 16.61 16.16 8.36
N LYS A 102 16.36 17.27 9.08
CA LYS A 102 15.00 17.66 9.52
C LYS A 102 14.20 18.23 8.35
N LEU A 103 14.76 19.18 7.60
CA LEU A 103 14.09 19.78 6.44
C LEU A 103 13.83 18.73 5.32
N SER A 104 14.81 17.86 5.05
CA SER A 104 14.66 16.74 4.12
C SER A 104 13.55 15.76 4.52
N ARG A 105 13.29 15.55 5.81
CA ARG A 105 12.13 14.76 6.28
C ARG A 105 10.82 15.49 5.99
N LEU A 106 10.73 16.78 6.34
CA LEU A 106 9.57 17.63 6.08
C LEU A 106 9.20 17.66 4.59
N GLU A 107 10.16 17.95 3.70
CA GLU A 107 9.90 17.97 2.25
C GLU A 107 9.53 16.60 1.64
N ARG A 108 9.79 15.50 2.34
CA ARG A 108 9.36 14.14 1.95
C ARG A 108 8.11 13.70 2.70
N GLY A 109 7.43 14.64 3.39
CA GLY A 109 6.25 14.41 4.22
C GLY A 109 6.47 13.47 5.41
N GLN A 110 7.71 13.11 5.74
CA GLN A 110 7.98 12.15 6.80
C GLN A 110 7.63 12.75 8.17
N PRO A 111 6.93 12.01 9.03
CA PRO A 111 6.51 12.50 10.33
C PRO A 111 7.71 12.80 11.23
N GLY A 112 7.59 13.87 12.01
CA GLY A 112 8.64 14.35 12.92
C GLY A 112 8.10 15.41 13.87
N LYS A 113 8.92 15.80 14.86
CA LYS A 113 8.57 16.89 15.78
C LYS A 113 8.65 18.22 15.05
N LEU A 114 7.48 18.71 14.65
CA LEU A 114 7.24 20.01 14.02
C LEU A 114 6.18 20.73 14.86
N THR A 115 6.43 21.95 15.29
CA THR A 115 5.42 22.76 16.01
C THR A 115 4.69 23.70 15.07
N THR A 116 3.57 24.27 15.50
CA THR A 116 2.90 25.37 14.78
C THR A 116 3.87 26.52 14.46
N ARG A 117 4.82 26.82 15.38
CA ARG A 117 5.84 27.85 15.21
C ARG A 117 6.89 27.49 14.15
N ASP A 118 7.33 26.23 14.09
CA ASP A 118 8.25 25.72 13.05
C ASP A 118 7.70 25.98 11.65
N ILE A 119 6.38 25.80 11.50
CA ILE A 119 5.66 25.90 10.23
C ILE A 119 5.40 27.37 9.88
N THR A 120 4.92 28.17 10.85
CA THR A 120 4.76 29.62 10.68
C THR A 120 6.05 30.29 10.22
N ALA A 121 7.18 30.00 10.88
CA ALA A 121 8.48 30.57 10.53
C ALA A 121 8.99 30.10 9.15
N LEU A 122 8.70 28.86 8.75
CA LEU A 122 9.06 28.38 7.41
C LEU A 122 8.19 28.98 6.30
N CYS A 123 6.91 29.26 6.57
CA CYS A 123 6.04 30.03 5.68
C CYS A 123 6.56 31.48 5.52
N GLU A 124 6.99 32.10 6.61
CA GLU A 124 7.56 33.46 6.61
C GLU A 124 8.91 33.52 5.86
N LEU A 125 9.79 32.54 6.06
CA LEU A 125 11.08 32.43 5.36
C LEU A 125 10.94 32.15 3.85
N LEU A 126 9.83 31.55 3.42
CA LEU A 126 9.54 31.22 2.03
C LEU A 126 8.45 32.12 1.42
N GLU A 127 8.21 33.29 2.01
CA GLU A 127 7.35 34.36 1.49
C GLU A 127 5.92 33.91 1.12
N PHE A 128 5.33 32.99 1.92
CA PHE A 128 3.94 32.56 1.78
C PHE A 128 2.96 33.67 2.21
N GLU A 129 2.02 33.99 1.32
CA GLU A 129 0.85 34.85 1.60
C GLU A 129 -0.01 34.31 2.76
N ASP A 130 -0.74 35.17 3.46
CA ASP A 130 -1.48 34.81 4.69
C ASP A 130 -2.54 33.71 4.47
N ASP A 131 -3.17 33.62 3.29
CA ASP A 131 -4.12 32.57 2.95
C ASP A 131 -3.41 31.22 2.70
N GLN A 132 -2.25 31.23 2.03
CA GLN A 132 -1.40 30.06 1.82
C GLN A 132 -0.81 29.57 3.14
N LYS A 133 -0.38 30.49 4.00
CA LYS A 133 0.10 30.25 5.37
C LYS A 133 -0.99 29.62 6.24
N ALA A 134 -2.22 30.14 6.19
CA ALA A 134 -3.38 29.52 6.82
C ALA A 134 -3.66 28.12 6.26
N ALA A 135 -3.49 27.88 4.96
CA ALA A 135 -3.61 26.55 4.36
C ALA A 135 -2.52 25.59 4.85
N MET A 136 -1.25 26.01 4.96
CA MET A 136 -0.17 25.16 5.50
C MET A 136 -0.42 24.80 6.97
N LEU A 137 -0.88 25.76 7.77
CA LEU A 137 -1.30 25.52 9.16
C LEU A 137 -2.51 24.58 9.24
N ALA A 138 -3.47 24.67 8.30
CA ALA A 138 -4.58 23.73 8.19
C ALA A 138 -4.14 22.32 7.79
N LEU A 139 -3.11 22.16 6.95
CA LEU A 139 -2.50 20.85 6.63
C LEU A 139 -1.80 20.25 7.85
N VAL A 140 -1.13 21.07 8.66
CA VAL A 140 -0.48 20.64 9.91
C VAL A 140 -1.50 20.28 10.99
N GLN A 141 -2.62 21.00 11.06
CA GLN A 141 -3.76 20.64 11.93
C GLN A 141 -4.46 19.37 11.44
N GLN A 142 -4.56 19.13 10.13
CA GLN A 142 -5.02 17.85 9.60
C GLN A 142 -4.03 16.71 9.92
N ALA A 143 -2.71 16.96 9.83
CA ALA A 143 -1.67 16.00 10.18
C ALA A 143 -1.62 15.66 11.69
N SER A 144 -1.95 16.62 12.55
CA SER A 144 -1.90 16.50 14.01
C SER A 144 -3.25 16.12 14.64
N GLY A 145 -4.35 16.37 13.91
CA GLY A 145 -5.73 16.29 14.39
C GLY A 145 -6.26 14.87 14.51
N LYS A 146 -5.67 14.06 15.40
CA LYS A 146 -6.10 12.70 15.80
C LYS A 146 -6.78 11.94 14.66
N PHE A 147 -6.05 11.69 13.56
CA PHE A 147 -6.57 10.92 12.43
C PHE A 147 -7.25 9.66 12.96
N TRP A 148 -8.46 9.38 12.50
CA TRP A 148 -9.34 8.41 13.17
C TRP A 148 -8.78 6.98 13.19
N TRP A 149 -7.77 6.68 12.38
CA TRP A 149 -7.04 5.41 12.32
C TRP A 149 -5.81 5.32 13.24
N HIS A 150 -5.30 6.43 13.79
CA HIS A 150 -4.19 6.35 14.77
C HIS A 150 -4.61 5.68 16.08
N SER A 151 -5.89 5.69 16.44
CA SER A 151 -6.43 4.85 17.52
C SER A 151 -6.45 3.34 17.21
N TYR A 152 -5.88 2.94 16.07
CA TYR A 152 -5.83 1.57 15.55
C TYR A 152 -4.41 1.23 15.05
N SER A 153 -3.37 2.00 15.39
CA SER A 153 -2.03 1.88 14.78
C SER A 153 -1.17 0.73 15.29
N GLU A 154 -1.48 0.16 16.46
CA GLU A 154 -0.77 -0.99 17.04
C GLU A 154 -1.21 -2.35 16.44
N PRO A 155 -2.52 -2.67 16.30
CA PRO A 155 -2.96 -3.96 15.76
C PRO A 155 -2.92 -4.08 14.22
N VAL A 156 -2.46 -3.05 13.51
CA VAL A 156 -2.57 -2.94 12.04
C VAL A 156 -1.19 -3.13 11.38
N PRO A 157 -1.08 -3.87 10.26
CA PRO A 157 0.19 -4.07 9.55
C PRO A 157 0.90 -2.76 9.19
N HIS A 158 2.23 -2.78 9.26
CA HIS A 158 3.08 -1.64 8.90
C HIS A 158 2.81 -1.17 7.45
N GLY A 159 2.92 0.14 7.20
CA GLY A 159 2.63 0.75 5.89
C GLY A 159 1.16 1.15 5.69
N PHE A 160 0.20 0.32 6.13
CA PHE A 160 -1.25 0.49 5.90
C PHE A 160 -1.82 1.86 6.33
N ASN A 161 -1.23 2.49 7.36
CA ASN A 161 -1.59 3.85 7.81
C ASN A 161 -1.42 4.93 6.72
N VAL A 162 -0.51 4.74 5.77
CA VAL A 162 -0.30 5.64 4.61
C VAL A 162 -1.43 5.46 3.61
N PHE A 163 -1.68 4.21 3.19
CA PHE A 163 -2.79 3.86 2.30
C PHE A 163 -4.13 4.42 2.81
N VAL A 164 -4.42 4.27 4.11
CA VAL A 164 -5.67 4.75 4.72
C VAL A 164 -5.79 6.27 4.68
N GLY A 165 -4.67 7.00 4.83
CA GLY A 165 -4.63 8.45 4.64
C GLY A 165 -5.00 8.87 3.21
N LEU A 166 -4.42 8.19 2.21
CA LEU A 166 -4.73 8.40 0.80
C LEU A 166 -6.19 8.01 0.47
N GLU A 167 -6.66 6.86 0.93
CA GLU A 167 -8.04 6.38 0.73
C GLU A 167 -9.07 7.36 1.34
N SER A 168 -8.75 7.99 2.47
CA SER A 168 -9.64 8.92 3.15
C SER A 168 -9.90 10.23 2.39
N THR A 169 -8.96 10.61 1.52
CA THR A 169 -8.90 11.87 0.78
C THR A 169 -9.17 11.72 -0.72
N ALA A 170 -9.03 10.50 -1.26
CA ALA A 170 -9.40 10.16 -2.62
C ALA A 170 -10.83 10.60 -2.98
N ARG A 171 -11.00 11.04 -4.22
CA ARG A 171 -12.31 11.28 -4.86
C ARG A 171 -12.78 10.04 -5.59
N HIS A 172 -11.84 9.32 -6.20
CA HIS A 172 -12.10 8.16 -7.04
C HIS A 172 -11.09 7.03 -6.75
N LEU A 173 -11.56 5.79 -6.84
CA LEU A 173 -10.77 4.57 -6.67
C LEU A 173 -11.06 3.63 -7.85
N GLU A 174 -10.04 3.33 -8.66
CA GLU A 174 -10.05 2.18 -9.58
C GLU A 174 -9.34 1.02 -8.88
N ILE A 175 -10.06 -0.08 -8.64
CA ILE A 175 -9.59 -1.24 -7.88
C ILE A 175 -9.57 -2.47 -8.79
N TYR A 176 -8.44 -3.16 -8.85
CA TYR A 176 -8.35 -4.50 -9.45
C TYR A 176 -7.87 -5.52 -8.42
N ARG A 177 -8.66 -6.56 -8.16
CA ARG A 177 -8.31 -7.67 -7.26
C ARG A 177 -8.58 -9.03 -7.93
N PRO A 178 -7.53 -9.72 -8.43
CA PRO A 178 -7.64 -11.11 -8.89
C PRO A 178 -7.56 -12.14 -7.75
N ASP A 179 -7.24 -11.68 -6.54
CA ASP A 179 -6.75 -12.46 -5.39
C ASP A 179 -7.80 -12.60 -4.27
N ILE A 180 -8.45 -11.49 -3.88
CA ILE A 180 -9.33 -11.44 -2.70
C ILE A 180 -10.38 -10.32 -2.83
N VAL A 181 -11.50 -10.40 -2.11
CA VAL A 181 -12.50 -9.32 -2.13
C VAL A 181 -11.85 -8.04 -1.58
N PRO A 182 -11.92 -6.87 -2.27
CA PRO A 182 -11.29 -5.63 -1.81
C PRO A 182 -11.69 -5.26 -0.39
N GLY A 183 -10.74 -4.87 0.47
CA GLY A 183 -10.99 -4.63 1.91
C GLY A 183 -12.13 -3.65 2.23
N LEU A 184 -12.33 -2.64 1.36
CA LEU A 184 -13.44 -1.67 1.44
C LEU A 184 -14.83 -2.30 1.19
N LEU A 185 -14.86 -3.42 0.46
CA LEU A 185 -16.06 -4.15 0.03
C LEU A 185 -16.27 -5.49 0.78
N GLN A 186 -15.44 -5.81 1.77
CA GLN A 186 -15.60 -7.01 2.60
C GLN A 186 -16.73 -6.84 3.64
N THR A 187 -17.46 -7.89 4.01
CA THR A 187 -18.38 -7.86 5.18
C THR A 187 -17.60 -8.04 6.49
N ALA A 188 -18.29 -7.85 7.62
CA ALA A 188 -17.65 -7.96 8.93
C ALA A 188 -17.15 -9.39 9.20
N GLU A 189 -17.94 -10.42 8.92
CA GLU A 189 -17.54 -11.81 9.20
C GLU A 189 -16.59 -12.38 8.13
N TYR A 190 -16.70 -11.95 6.87
CA TYR A 190 -15.70 -12.29 5.84
C TYR A 190 -14.31 -11.74 6.24
N ALA A 191 -14.25 -10.48 6.65
CA ALA A 191 -13.02 -9.87 7.16
C ALA A 191 -12.53 -10.53 8.46
N ARG A 192 -13.42 -10.80 9.44
CA ARG A 192 -13.06 -11.47 10.70
C ARG A 192 -12.49 -12.86 10.45
N THR A 193 -13.04 -13.59 9.48
CA THR A 193 -12.54 -14.90 9.07
C THR A 193 -11.10 -14.82 8.54
N LEU A 194 -10.80 -13.86 7.66
CA LEU A 194 -9.44 -13.64 7.15
C LEU A 194 -8.47 -13.21 8.24
N ASP A 195 -8.86 -12.27 9.10
CA ASP A 195 -8.07 -11.82 10.24
C ASP A 195 -7.74 -12.99 11.20
N ARG A 196 -8.66 -13.95 11.43
CA ARG A 196 -8.40 -15.19 12.22
C ARG A 196 -7.39 -16.15 11.55
N MET A 197 -7.19 -16.07 10.24
CA MET A 197 -6.24 -16.91 9.50
C MET A 197 -4.87 -16.25 9.37
N HIS A 198 -4.81 -14.91 9.40
CA HIS A 198 -3.58 -14.15 9.20
C HIS A 198 -2.84 -13.82 10.51
N PHE A 199 -3.57 -13.50 11.59
CA PHE A 199 -3.00 -13.20 12.90
C PHE A 199 -3.06 -14.41 13.82
N GLN A 200 -2.08 -14.55 14.73
CA GLN A 200 -2.07 -15.65 15.70
C GLN A 200 -3.24 -15.54 16.70
N PRO A 201 -3.84 -16.66 17.15
CA PRO A 201 -4.83 -16.64 18.21
C PRO A 201 -4.19 -16.16 19.52
N GLY A 202 -4.63 -15.01 20.04
CA GLY A 202 -4.08 -14.45 21.28
C GLY A 202 -4.70 -13.13 21.72
N ASN A 203 -5.03 -12.22 20.79
CA ASN A 203 -5.65 -10.94 21.12
C ASN A 203 -6.97 -10.74 20.33
N SER A 204 -8.10 -10.89 21.03
CA SER A 204 -9.45 -10.63 20.51
C SER A 204 -9.69 -9.15 20.20
N ASP A 205 -9.12 -8.29 21.04
CA ASP A 205 -9.46 -6.87 21.09
C ASP A 205 -8.79 -6.17 19.90
N ASP A 206 -7.58 -6.57 19.55
CA ASP A 206 -6.91 -6.23 18.28
C ASP A 206 -7.74 -6.62 17.05
N GLN A 207 -8.39 -7.80 17.08
CA GLN A 207 -9.24 -8.24 15.97
C GLN A 207 -10.47 -7.35 15.83
N ASP A 208 -11.28 -7.16 16.87
CA ASP A 208 -12.47 -6.32 16.74
C ASP A 208 -12.11 -4.84 16.53
N LEU A 209 -10.92 -4.38 16.96
CA LEU A 209 -10.36 -3.09 16.60
C LEU A 209 -10.04 -3.02 15.09
N ARG A 210 -9.35 -4.01 14.49
CA ARG A 210 -9.14 -4.12 13.02
C ARG A 210 -10.45 -4.23 12.24
N ILE A 211 -11.45 -4.97 12.71
CA ILE A 211 -12.74 -5.11 12.02
C ILE A 211 -13.55 -3.81 12.12
N SER A 212 -13.55 -3.14 13.28
CA SER A 212 -14.10 -1.80 13.47
C SER A 212 -13.46 -0.79 12.50
N MET A 213 -12.13 -0.82 12.36
CA MET A 213 -11.35 -0.03 11.40
C MET A 213 -11.86 -0.25 9.97
N ARG A 214 -11.91 -1.52 9.53
CA ARG A 214 -12.29 -1.93 8.17
C ARG A 214 -13.75 -1.56 7.85
N MET A 215 -14.67 -1.72 8.81
CA MET A 215 -16.06 -1.30 8.63
C MET A 215 -16.23 0.23 8.63
N LYS A 216 -15.40 0.97 9.37
CA LYS A 216 -15.40 2.45 9.40
C LYS A 216 -14.97 3.05 8.05
N ARG A 217 -14.06 2.40 7.30
CA ARG A 217 -13.69 2.77 5.91
C ARG A 217 -14.88 2.78 4.95
N LYS A 218 -15.90 1.94 5.14
CA LYS A 218 -17.12 1.95 4.30
C LYS A 218 -17.85 3.29 4.27
N LYS A 219 -17.62 4.18 5.25
CA LYS A 219 -18.16 5.54 5.26
C LYS A 219 -17.70 6.39 4.06
N LEU A 220 -16.58 6.04 3.40
CA LEU A 220 -16.06 6.76 2.24
C LEU A 220 -17.02 6.73 1.04
N PHE A 221 -17.55 5.56 0.66
CA PHE A 221 -18.50 5.42 -0.45
C PHE A 221 -19.98 5.49 -0.02
N THR A 222 -20.27 5.55 1.29
CA THR A 222 -21.63 5.64 1.84
C THR A 222 -22.02 7.01 2.41
N ARG A 223 -21.07 7.93 2.65
CA ARG A 223 -21.34 9.31 3.12
C ARG A 223 -22.24 10.09 2.15
N LYS A 224 -23.12 10.95 2.69
CA LYS A 224 -24.04 11.78 1.88
C LYS A 224 -23.33 12.88 1.09
N ILE A 225 -22.30 13.50 1.67
CA ILE A 225 -21.56 14.63 1.07
C ILE A 225 -20.30 14.08 0.38
N LYS A 226 -20.15 14.37 -0.93
CA LYS A 226 -19.00 13.97 -1.76
C LYS A 226 -18.57 12.50 -1.52
N PRO A 227 -19.46 11.50 -1.68
CA PRO A 227 -19.06 10.09 -1.57
C PRO A 227 -17.93 9.78 -2.56
N VAL A 228 -17.00 8.92 -2.15
CA VAL A 228 -15.94 8.41 -3.03
C VAL A 228 -16.56 7.53 -4.10
N THR A 229 -16.19 7.74 -5.36
CA THR A 229 -16.56 6.84 -6.45
C THR A 229 -15.64 5.63 -6.42
N VAL A 230 -16.21 4.43 -6.51
CA VAL A 230 -15.48 3.16 -6.44
C VAL A 230 -15.80 2.33 -7.67
N ASN A 231 -14.83 2.17 -8.55
CA ASN A 231 -14.88 1.19 -9.63
C ASN A 231 -14.02 -0.02 -9.20
N ALA A 232 -14.58 -1.21 -9.15
CA ALA A 232 -13.87 -2.41 -8.74
C ALA A 232 -14.09 -3.56 -9.74
N VAL A 233 -12.99 -4.08 -10.28
CA VAL A 233 -12.99 -5.34 -11.05
C VAL A 233 -12.41 -6.45 -10.17
N VAL A 234 -13.21 -7.49 -9.95
CA VAL A 234 -12.86 -8.67 -9.14
C VAL A 234 -12.88 -9.90 -10.04
N HIS A 235 -11.85 -10.74 -9.99
CA HIS A 235 -11.82 -11.96 -10.81
C HIS A 235 -12.75 -13.05 -10.24
N GLU A 236 -13.36 -13.86 -11.11
CA GLU A 236 -14.33 -14.89 -10.72
C GLU A 236 -13.79 -15.91 -9.70
N SER A 237 -12.48 -16.20 -9.73
CA SER A 237 -11.82 -17.05 -8.71
C SER A 237 -12.06 -16.56 -7.29
N VAL A 238 -11.98 -15.24 -7.06
CA VAL A 238 -12.20 -14.60 -5.75
C VAL A 238 -13.60 -14.91 -5.19
N LEU A 239 -14.57 -15.05 -6.08
CA LEU A 239 -15.98 -15.29 -5.76
C LEU A 239 -16.27 -16.79 -5.52
N ARG A 240 -15.34 -17.68 -5.91
CA ARG A 240 -15.42 -19.15 -5.73
C ARG A 240 -14.49 -19.70 -4.64
N THR A 241 -13.39 -19.00 -4.33
CA THR A 241 -12.50 -19.32 -3.21
C THR A 241 -13.24 -19.10 -1.89
N THR A 242 -13.57 -20.19 -1.19
CA THR A 242 -14.38 -20.13 0.02
C THR A 242 -13.58 -19.58 1.20
N VAL A 243 -13.99 -18.42 1.71
CA VAL A 243 -13.47 -17.85 2.96
C VAL A 243 -14.40 -18.27 4.11
N GLY A 244 -13.89 -19.14 4.99
CA GLY A 244 -14.63 -19.64 6.15
C GLY A 244 -15.66 -20.70 5.79
N ASN A 245 -16.89 -20.27 5.51
CA ASN A 245 -18.00 -21.18 5.25
C ASN A 245 -19.01 -20.63 4.23
N ARG A 246 -19.96 -21.48 3.81
CA ARG A 246 -20.94 -21.16 2.76
C ARG A 246 -21.84 -19.96 3.15
N PRO A 247 -22.40 -19.86 4.38
CA PRO A 247 -23.07 -18.66 4.85
C PRO A 247 -22.27 -17.35 4.73
N VAL A 248 -20.99 -17.33 5.13
CA VAL A 248 -20.13 -16.13 5.02
C VAL A 248 -19.93 -15.71 3.57
N MET A 249 -19.71 -16.67 2.66
CA MET A 249 -19.63 -16.39 1.22
C MET A 249 -20.95 -15.86 0.66
N ALA A 250 -22.10 -16.42 1.07
CA ALA A 250 -23.41 -15.95 0.62
C ALA A 250 -23.73 -14.53 1.08
N GLU A 251 -23.39 -14.18 2.33
CA GLU A 251 -23.50 -12.81 2.85
C GLU A 251 -22.61 -11.85 2.06
N GLN A 252 -21.35 -12.22 1.85
CA GLN A 252 -20.37 -11.42 1.12
C GLN A 252 -20.80 -11.12 -0.32
N LEU A 253 -21.30 -12.13 -1.03
CA LEU A 253 -21.72 -11.99 -2.43
C LEU A 253 -23.00 -11.16 -2.58
N LEU A 254 -23.94 -11.26 -1.63
CA LEU A 254 -25.10 -10.36 -1.58
C LEU A 254 -24.69 -8.93 -1.24
N PHE A 255 -23.79 -8.73 -0.28
CA PHE A 255 -23.29 -7.39 0.05
C PHE A 255 -22.66 -6.72 -1.18
N LEU A 256 -21.84 -7.43 -1.97
CA LEU A 256 -21.30 -6.93 -3.24
C LEU A 256 -22.40 -6.58 -4.24
N ALA A 257 -23.36 -7.49 -4.44
CA ALA A 257 -24.48 -7.25 -5.36
C ALA A 257 -25.31 -6.03 -4.97
N ASP A 258 -25.56 -5.82 -3.68
CA ASP A 258 -26.44 -4.76 -3.20
C ASP A 258 -25.71 -3.40 -3.11
N VAL A 259 -24.42 -3.34 -2.76
CA VAL A 259 -23.67 -2.07 -2.86
C VAL A 259 -23.43 -1.63 -4.32
N SER A 260 -23.39 -2.56 -5.28
CA SER A 260 -23.34 -2.25 -6.72
C SER A 260 -24.61 -1.56 -7.28
N THR A 261 -25.64 -1.37 -6.44
CA THR A 261 -26.83 -0.57 -6.81
C THR A 261 -26.65 0.93 -6.55
N ARG A 262 -25.55 1.34 -5.89
CA ARG A 262 -25.27 2.74 -5.58
C ARG A 262 -24.72 3.46 -6.83
N PRO A 263 -25.12 4.72 -7.10
CA PRO A 263 -24.66 5.45 -8.29
C PRO A 263 -23.15 5.78 -8.29
N ASN A 264 -22.47 5.60 -7.15
CA ASN A 264 -21.04 5.83 -6.98
C ASN A 264 -20.23 4.53 -6.85
N VAL A 265 -20.79 3.36 -7.19
CA VAL A 265 -20.13 2.04 -7.02
C VAL A 265 -20.39 1.14 -8.24
N ASP A 266 -19.40 0.98 -9.13
CA ASP A 266 -19.39 -0.01 -10.22
C ASP A 266 -18.58 -1.24 -9.76
N ILE A 267 -19.22 -2.41 -9.67
CA ILE A 267 -18.56 -3.68 -9.34
C ILE A 267 -18.74 -4.63 -10.52
N ARG A 268 -17.62 -5.06 -11.09
CA ARG A 268 -17.57 -5.97 -12.25
C ARG A 268 -16.85 -7.25 -11.93
N VAL A 269 -17.32 -8.35 -12.52
CA VAL A 269 -16.65 -9.64 -12.47
C VAL A 269 -15.86 -9.84 -13.74
N LEU A 270 -14.55 -10.11 -13.63
CA LEU A 270 -13.75 -10.63 -14.73
C LEU A 270 -13.93 -12.17 -14.75
N PRO A 271 -14.64 -12.73 -15.74
CA PRO A 271 -14.94 -14.17 -15.78
C PRO A 271 -13.73 -14.98 -16.25
N PHE A 272 -13.66 -16.28 -15.91
CA PHE A 272 -12.55 -17.14 -16.38
C PHE A 272 -12.42 -17.15 -17.92
N ALA A 273 -13.54 -17.01 -18.64
CA ALA A 273 -13.59 -16.96 -20.10
C ALA A 273 -12.89 -15.73 -20.72
N ALA A 274 -12.58 -14.70 -19.93
CA ALA A 274 -11.80 -13.54 -20.39
C ALA A 274 -10.29 -13.81 -20.50
N GLY A 275 -9.79 -14.90 -19.91
CA GLY A 275 -8.36 -15.23 -19.90
C GLY A 275 -7.51 -14.14 -19.27
N TYR A 276 -6.46 -13.71 -19.99
CA TYR A 276 -5.56 -12.62 -19.58
C TYR A 276 -5.68 -11.44 -20.57
N PRO A 277 -6.45 -10.38 -20.27
CA PRO A 277 -6.71 -9.28 -21.21
C PRO A 277 -5.47 -8.47 -21.66
N LEU A 278 -4.33 -8.62 -20.96
CA LEU A 278 -3.04 -8.03 -21.33
C LEU A 278 -2.04 -9.06 -21.90
N GLY A 279 -2.43 -10.34 -22.05
CA GLY A 279 -1.53 -11.44 -22.41
C GLY A 279 -0.65 -11.97 -21.27
N TYR A 280 -0.71 -11.37 -20.08
CA TYR A 280 0.01 -11.81 -18.87
C TYR A 280 -0.82 -11.56 -17.60
N ALA A 281 -0.43 -12.19 -16.50
CA ALA A 281 -1.07 -12.00 -15.21
C ALA A 281 -0.66 -10.66 -14.57
N VAL A 282 -1.65 -9.82 -14.25
CA VAL A 282 -1.46 -8.56 -13.52
C VAL A 282 -1.79 -8.80 -12.04
N GLY A 283 -0.97 -8.27 -11.12
CA GLY A 283 -1.20 -8.36 -9.68
C GLY A 283 -2.34 -7.44 -9.18
N PRO A 284 -2.71 -7.52 -7.89
CA PRO A 284 -3.68 -6.60 -7.28
C PRO A 284 -3.15 -5.16 -7.26
N TYR A 285 -4.01 -4.18 -7.54
CA TYR A 285 -3.65 -2.76 -7.40
C TYR A 285 -4.88 -1.88 -7.15
N ILE A 286 -4.62 -0.66 -6.68
CA ILE A 286 -5.61 0.41 -6.49
C ILE A 286 -5.01 1.70 -7.06
N ILE A 287 -5.71 2.36 -8.00
CA ILE A 287 -5.38 3.74 -8.41
C ILE A 287 -6.26 4.68 -7.58
N LEU A 288 -5.62 5.58 -6.83
CA LEU A 288 -6.26 6.61 -6.02
C LEU A 288 -6.15 7.95 -6.75
N GLU A 289 -7.28 8.59 -7.05
CA GLU A 289 -7.32 9.91 -7.68
C GLU A 289 -7.97 10.94 -6.75
N PHE A 290 -7.32 12.10 -6.62
CA PHE A 290 -7.67 13.14 -5.65
C PHE A 290 -8.58 14.23 -6.25
N HIS A 291 -8.80 15.32 -5.52
CA HIS A 291 -9.68 16.40 -5.97
C HIS A 291 -8.93 17.38 -6.88
N SER A 292 -9.56 17.82 -7.97
CA SER A 292 -9.06 18.92 -8.81
C SER A 292 -8.79 20.15 -7.93
N GLY A 293 -7.52 20.55 -7.81
CA GLY A 293 -7.07 21.62 -6.90
C GLY A 293 -6.18 21.15 -5.74
N THR A 294 -6.10 19.86 -5.41
CA THR A 294 -5.01 19.34 -4.56
C THR A 294 -3.72 19.23 -5.37
N ALA A 295 -2.58 19.57 -4.79
CA ALA A 295 -1.28 19.58 -5.46
C ALA A 295 -0.67 18.18 -5.77
N ASP A 296 -1.35 17.11 -5.33
CA ASP A 296 -0.88 15.73 -5.42
C ASP A 296 -1.19 15.07 -6.77
N PRO A 297 -0.25 14.29 -7.33
CA PRO A 297 -0.55 13.37 -8.43
C PRO A 297 -1.46 12.22 -7.93
N PRO A 298 -2.21 11.56 -8.83
CA PRO A 298 -2.78 10.25 -8.55
C PRO A 298 -1.70 9.24 -8.13
N VAL A 299 -2.07 8.25 -7.32
CA VAL A 299 -1.15 7.23 -6.79
C VAL A 299 -1.63 5.85 -7.20
N VAL A 300 -0.75 5.00 -7.74
CA VAL A 300 -0.97 3.55 -7.77
C VAL A 300 -0.44 2.94 -6.49
N TYR A 301 -1.30 2.25 -5.75
CA TYR A 301 -0.97 1.42 -4.60
C TYR A 301 -0.95 -0.05 -5.01
N ILE A 302 0.11 -0.76 -4.63
CA ILE A 302 0.29 -2.20 -4.86
C ILE A 302 0.64 -2.85 -3.52
N GLU A 303 -0.23 -3.76 -3.07
CA GLU A 303 -0.09 -4.52 -1.82
C GLU A 303 0.75 -5.77 -2.08
N ASN A 304 1.91 -5.91 -1.43
CA ASN A 304 2.77 -7.10 -1.54
C ASN A 304 3.11 -7.68 -0.17
N TYR A 305 3.42 -8.99 -0.14
CA TYR A 305 3.66 -9.74 1.10
C TYR A 305 4.74 -9.15 2.03
N THR A 306 5.75 -8.47 1.49
CA THR A 306 6.86 -7.87 2.25
C THR A 306 6.79 -6.34 2.36
N GLY A 307 5.74 -5.71 1.84
CA GLY A 307 5.58 -4.25 1.86
C GLY A 307 4.84 -3.67 0.65
N ASP A 308 4.21 -2.52 0.88
CA ASP A 308 3.44 -1.81 -0.15
C ASP A 308 4.35 -0.97 -1.06
N LEU A 309 3.95 -0.83 -2.33
CA LEU A 309 4.53 0.11 -3.28
C LEU A 309 3.53 1.24 -3.55
N TYR A 310 4.04 2.47 -3.55
CA TYR A 310 3.32 3.67 -3.96
C TYR A 310 4.02 4.25 -5.20
N LEU A 311 3.31 4.33 -6.33
CA LEU A 311 3.83 4.82 -7.62
C LEU A 311 3.11 6.10 -8.04
N GLU A 312 3.90 7.13 -8.34
CA GLU A 312 3.44 8.48 -8.74
C GLU A 312 3.99 8.90 -10.11
N GLY A 313 4.74 8.03 -10.79
CA GLY A 313 5.26 8.30 -12.11
C GLY A 313 4.14 8.33 -13.15
N GLU A 314 4.07 9.39 -13.96
CA GLU A 314 3.06 9.50 -15.03
C GLU A 314 3.26 8.43 -16.13
N SER A 315 4.46 7.82 -16.24
CA SER A 315 4.66 6.58 -17.01
C SER A 315 3.84 5.41 -16.48
N ASP A 316 3.83 5.27 -15.16
CA ASP A 316 3.33 4.11 -14.43
C ASP A 316 1.80 4.24 -14.32
N LEU A 317 1.32 5.45 -14.01
CA LEU A 317 -0.10 5.82 -14.06
C LEU A 317 -0.72 5.56 -15.43
N ARG A 318 -0.04 5.90 -16.54
CA ARG A 318 -0.54 5.57 -17.89
C ARG A 318 -0.62 4.05 -18.11
N MET A 319 0.39 3.29 -17.69
CA MET A 319 0.40 1.83 -17.83
C MET A 319 -0.73 1.18 -17.01
N TYR A 320 -0.91 1.57 -15.74
CA TYR A 320 -1.98 1.04 -14.89
C TYR A 320 -3.37 1.48 -15.37
N ARG A 321 -3.56 2.71 -15.86
CA ARG A 321 -4.83 3.15 -16.49
C ARG A 321 -5.15 2.33 -17.75
N ALA A 322 -4.16 2.04 -18.59
CA ALA A 322 -4.34 1.18 -19.77
C ALA A 322 -4.70 -0.26 -19.36
N ALA A 323 -4.06 -0.81 -18.32
CA ALA A 323 -4.41 -2.11 -17.76
C ALA A 323 -5.85 -2.15 -17.22
N THR A 324 -6.27 -1.14 -16.46
CA THR A 324 -7.65 -0.99 -15.97
C THR A 324 -8.65 -0.95 -17.12
N ALA A 325 -8.35 -0.21 -18.19
CA ALA A 325 -9.23 -0.14 -19.36
C ALA A 325 -9.39 -1.51 -20.05
N ALA A 326 -8.30 -2.23 -20.31
CA ALA A 326 -8.34 -3.56 -20.92
C ALA A 326 -9.07 -4.59 -20.05
N ILE A 327 -8.78 -4.61 -18.74
CA ILE A 327 -9.43 -5.47 -17.75
C ILE A 327 -10.93 -5.16 -17.65
N ARG A 328 -11.33 -3.89 -17.64
CA ARG A 328 -12.73 -3.45 -17.54
C ARG A 328 -13.54 -3.71 -18.82
N ALA A 329 -12.88 -3.76 -19.98
CA ALA A 329 -13.49 -4.11 -21.26
C ALA A 329 -13.73 -5.62 -21.41
N ALA A 330 -12.88 -6.46 -20.79
CA ALA A 330 -13.02 -7.92 -20.77
C ALA A 330 -13.89 -8.43 -19.61
N ALA A 331 -14.15 -7.61 -18.59
CA ALA A 331 -15.05 -7.93 -17.49
C ALA A 331 -16.54 -7.77 -17.88
N LEU A 332 -17.40 -8.52 -17.21
CA LEU A 332 -18.85 -8.40 -17.34
C LEU A 332 -19.32 -6.98 -16.96
N ASP A 333 -20.39 -6.51 -17.59
CA ASP A 333 -21.03 -5.23 -17.22
C ASP A 333 -21.62 -5.27 -15.79
N ALA A 334 -22.00 -4.12 -15.25
CA ALA A 334 -22.49 -3.97 -13.88
C ALA A 334 -23.80 -4.75 -13.60
N VAL A 335 -24.67 -4.94 -14.59
CA VAL A 335 -25.94 -5.66 -14.47
C VAL A 335 -25.70 -7.17 -14.51
N SER A 336 -24.89 -7.65 -15.47
CA SER A 336 -24.49 -9.06 -15.55
C SER A 336 -23.68 -9.48 -14.33
N SER A 337 -22.75 -8.64 -13.88
CA SER A 337 -21.94 -8.87 -12.67
C SER A 337 -22.79 -8.97 -11.41
N ARG A 338 -23.73 -8.03 -11.18
CA ARG A 338 -24.69 -8.09 -10.07
C ARG A 338 -25.60 -9.32 -10.14
N SER A 339 -25.94 -9.77 -11.34
CA SER A 339 -26.78 -10.97 -11.54
C SER A 339 -26.01 -12.24 -11.19
N LEU A 340 -24.76 -12.36 -11.63
CA LEU A 340 -23.84 -13.44 -11.26
C LEU A 340 -23.58 -13.50 -9.75
N LEU A 341 -23.28 -12.36 -9.12
CA LEU A 341 -23.12 -12.26 -7.66
C LEU A 341 -24.36 -12.77 -6.89
N ARG A 342 -25.57 -12.40 -7.34
CA ARG A 342 -26.84 -12.87 -6.76
C ARG A 342 -27.14 -14.34 -7.06
N GLN A 343 -26.65 -14.89 -8.16
CA GLN A 343 -26.73 -16.32 -8.45
C GLN A 343 -25.80 -17.11 -7.51
N MET A 344 -24.51 -16.76 -7.47
CA MET A 344 -23.52 -17.44 -6.64
C MET A 344 -23.89 -17.38 -5.15
N ALA A 345 -24.46 -16.27 -4.67
CA ALA A 345 -24.96 -16.19 -3.31
C ALA A 345 -26.15 -17.14 -3.01
N LYS A 346 -26.98 -17.48 -4.00
CA LYS A 346 -28.01 -18.53 -3.86
C LYS A 346 -27.38 -19.92 -3.88
N GLU A 347 -26.34 -20.14 -4.69
CA GLU A 347 -25.59 -21.40 -4.74
C GLU A 347 -24.90 -21.69 -3.41
N TYR A 348 -24.31 -20.68 -2.74
CA TYR A 348 -23.74 -20.80 -1.38
C TYR A 348 -24.78 -20.89 -0.24
N ARG A 349 -26.08 -20.71 -0.53
CA ARG A 349 -27.17 -20.94 0.46
C ARG A 349 -27.79 -22.33 0.39
N ARG A 350 -27.39 -23.13 -0.60
CA ARG A 350 -27.69 -24.56 -0.72
C ARG A 350 -26.62 -25.41 -0.03
#